data_AF-A0A1Z5J1A0-F1
#
_entry.id   AF-A0A1Z5J1A0-F1
#
_cell.length_a   1.000
_cell.length_b   1.000
_cell.length_c   1.000
_cell.angle_alpha   90.00
_cell.angle_beta   90.00
_cell.angle_gamma   90.00
#
_symmetry.space_group_name_H-M   'P 1'
#
loop_
_entity.id
_entity.type
_entity.pdbx_description
1 polymer ?
#
loop_
_entity_poly.entity_id
_entity_poly.type
_entity_poly.pdbx_seq_one_letter_code
_entity_poly.pdbx_strand_id
1 'polypeptide(L)'
;MSKDKDALVEQVMGELLKKGISLKDKNQSNASGGFEMNDFLNSTSVVPEFVGTREIGDTIGMCIPSVDPTLLDQLHITKRYSVLGILSARSGAGPHIMAMDEAVKATNTEVIDIELPRDTKGGAGHGSLILIGGYDPSDVRSAINVALDNLSRTFGDVYNSAAGHLELQFTARASGACHMAFGAPEGKAYGLICGAPSGIGVVMADTAIKTAGVNVLSFASPAHGTSFSNEGMVHISGDSGAVRQAVMAGREVGLKLLAQLGEKPVNDFPSYIK
;
A
#
# COMPACT_ATOMS: atom_id res chain seq x y z
N MET A 1 -1.20 41.40 -56.43
CA MET A 1 -1.77 42.29 -55.39
C MET A 1 -1.69 41.72 -53.96
N SER A 2 -0.77 40.80 -53.63
CA SER A 2 -0.56 40.35 -52.23
C SER A 2 0.81 40.74 -51.64
N LYS A 3 1.85 40.91 -52.46
CA LYS A 3 3.21 41.19 -51.97
C LYS A 3 3.38 42.55 -51.27
N ASP A 4 2.58 43.56 -51.62
CA ASP A 4 2.68 44.91 -51.00
C ASP A 4 2.05 45.01 -49.61
N LYS A 5 1.12 44.11 -49.26
CA LYS A 5 0.49 44.12 -47.93
C LYS A 5 1.40 43.55 -46.86
N ASP A 6 2.15 42.50 -47.19
CA ASP A 6 3.06 41.83 -46.25
C ASP A 6 4.25 42.74 -45.90
N ALA A 7 4.78 43.47 -46.89
CA ALA A 7 5.85 44.45 -46.67
C ALA A 7 5.41 45.62 -45.77
N LEU A 8 4.16 46.08 -45.90
CA LEU A 8 3.61 47.15 -45.05
C LEU A 8 3.40 46.67 -43.61
N VAL A 9 2.98 45.42 -43.42
CA VAL A 9 2.79 44.82 -42.09
C VAL A 9 4.13 44.62 -41.37
N GLU A 10 5.16 44.13 -42.07
CA GLU A 10 6.51 44.00 -41.49
C GLU A 10 7.11 45.35 -41.10
N GLN A 11 6.91 46.39 -41.92
CA GLN A 11 7.38 47.73 -41.61
C GLN A 11 6.69 48.32 -40.36
N VAL A 12 5.37 48.11 -40.22
CA VAL A 12 4.61 48.57 -39.05
C VAL A 12 4.99 47.80 -37.78
N MET A 13 5.18 46.47 -37.87
CA MET A 13 5.64 45.67 -36.73
C MET A 13 7.07 46.04 -36.29
N GLY A 14 7.94 46.35 -37.26
CA GLY A 14 9.30 46.82 -36.98
C GLY A 14 9.34 48.17 -36.24
N GLU A 15 8.43 49.10 -36.54
CA GLU A 15 8.33 50.38 -35.82
C GLU A 15 7.74 50.25 -34.42
N LEU A 16 6.79 49.33 -34.20
CA LEU A 16 6.17 49.09 -32.90
C LEU A 16 7.15 48.44 -31.89
N LEU A 17 7.99 47.53 -32.37
CA LEU A 17 9.05 46.91 -31.56
C LEU A 17 10.15 47.90 -31.17
N LYS A 18 10.53 48.81 -32.08
CA LYS A 18 11.47 49.90 -31.76
C LYS A 18 10.93 50.88 -30.72
N LYS A 19 9.60 50.98 -30.57
CA LYS A 19 8.94 51.78 -29.53
C LYS A 19 8.66 51.01 -28.24
N GLY A 20 9.15 49.77 -28.11
CA GLY A 20 9.07 48.97 -26.89
C GLY A 20 7.69 48.38 -26.59
N ILE A 21 6.80 48.30 -27.59
CA ILE A 21 5.44 47.79 -27.42
C ILE A 21 5.41 46.31 -27.86
N SER A 22 5.17 45.40 -26.90
CA SER A 22 4.93 43.97 -27.17
C SER A 22 3.43 43.70 -27.17
N LEU A 23 2.90 43.14 -28.27
CA LEU A 23 1.51 42.69 -28.37
C LEU A 23 1.43 41.22 -27.90
N LYS A 24 0.77 40.98 -26.76
CA LYS A 24 0.41 39.62 -26.32
C LYS A 24 -0.74 39.08 -27.16
N ASP A 25 -0.61 37.84 -27.60
CA ASP A 25 -1.66 37.11 -28.34
C ASP A 25 -2.97 37.07 -27.56
N LYS A 26 -4.04 37.51 -28.22
CA LYS A 26 -5.41 37.47 -27.70
C LYS A 26 -5.98 36.06 -27.87
N ASN A 27 -5.89 35.26 -26.81
CA ASN A 27 -6.87 34.24 -26.49
C ASN A 27 -6.98 34.10 -24.96
N GLN A 28 -7.44 35.17 -24.31
CA GLN A 28 -7.97 35.11 -22.94
C GLN A 28 -9.45 35.48 -23.00
N SER A 29 -10.31 34.47 -22.84
CA SER A 29 -11.70 34.65 -22.46
C SER A 29 -11.75 34.93 -20.96
N ASN A 30 -12.09 36.17 -20.61
CA ASN A 30 -12.42 36.56 -19.25
C ASN A 30 -13.74 35.91 -18.83
N ALA A 31 -13.66 34.92 -17.94
CA ALA A 31 -14.77 34.50 -17.10
C ALA A 31 -14.24 34.29 -15.67
N SER A 32 -14.95 34.91 -14.74
CA SER A 32 -14.77 35.01 -13.30
C SER A 32 -14.34 33.73 -12.55
N GLY A 33 -13.38 33.88 -11.63
CA GLY A 33 -13.38 33.13 -10.37
C GLY A 33 -12.51 31.87 -10.26
N GLY A 34 -11.51 31.67 -11.11
CA GLY A 34 -10.54 30.58 -10.91
C GLY A 34 -9.49 30.97 -9.87
N PHE A 35 -9.47 30.31 -8.71
CA PHE A 35 -8.25 30.26 -7.90
C PHE A 35 -7.13 29.66 -8.77
N GLU A 36 -6.02 30.37 -8.92
CA GLU A 36 -4.84 29.79 -9.57
C GLU A 36 -4.37 28.58 -8.75
N MET A 37 -4.61 27.38 -9.28
CA MET A 37 -4.31 26.10 -8.62
C MET A 37 -2.80 25.87 -8.40
N ASN A 38 -1.95 26.74 -8.96
CA ASN A 38 -0.51 26.57 -9.03
C ASN A 38 0.26 27.02 -7.78
N ASP A 39 -0.40 27.64 -6.80
CA ASP A 39 0.26 28.13 -5.57
C ASP A 39 0.03 27.23 -4.34
N PHE A 40 -0.93 26.30 -4.39
CA PHE A 40 -1.21 25.39 -3.28
C PHE A 40 -0.15 24.29 -3.10
N LEU A 41 0.42 23.78 -4.21
CA LEU A 41 1.44 22.71 -4.17
C LEU A 41 2.86 23.24 -3.87
N ASN A 42 3.08 24.55 -4.00
CA ASN A 42 4.35 25.23 -3.71
C ASN A 42 4.37 25.85 -2.30
N SER A 43 3.27 25.75 -1.56
CA SER A 43 3.20 26.18 -0.16
C SER A 43 4.08 25.28 0.70
N THR A 44 4.97 25.88 1.50
CA THR A 44 5.85 25.16 2.44
C THR A 44 5.10 24.63 3.67
N SER A 45 3.81 24.93 3.82
CA SER A 45 2.97 24.38 4.89
C SER A 45 2.60 22.93 4.59
N VAL A 46 3.18 22.00 5.34
CA VAL A 46 2.76 20.59 5.33
C VAL A 46 1.37 20.50 5.95
N VAL A 47 0.44 19.82 5.28
CA VAL A 47 -0.91 19.53 5.79
C VAL A 47 -0.77 18.83 7.15
N PRO A 48 -1.39 19.31 8.25
CA PRO A 48 -1.15 18.79 9.59
C PRO A 48 -1.42 17.29 9.73
N GLU A 49 -2.36 16.74 8.99
CA GLU A 49 -2.73 15.33 8.98
C GLU A 49 -1.61 14.44 8.43
N PHE A 50 -0.70 14.98 7.62
CA PHE A 50 0.41 14.24 7.06
C PHE A 50 1.36 13.74 8.14
N VAL A 51 1.76 12.46 8.07
CA VAL A 51 2.78 11.87 8.94
C VAL A 51 4.03 11.53 8.14
N GLY A 52 3.88 10.83 7.02
CA GLY A 52 5.01 10.46 6.17
C GLY A 52 4.62 9.60 4.96
N THR A 53 5.59 9.34 4.10
CA THR A 53 5.44 8.43 2.94
C THR A 53 6.60 7.45 2.84
N ARG A 54 6.38 6.36 2.11
CA ARG A 54 7.44 5.47 1.59
C ARG A 54 7.14 5.17 0.13
N GLU A 55 8.18 5.19 -0.71
CA GLU A 55 8.05 4.74 -2.11
C GLU A 55 7.67 3.25 -2.18
N ILE A 56 8.05 2.48 -1.16
CA ILE A 56 7.63 1.08 -0.99
C ILE A 56 6.10 1.02 -0.97
N GLY A 57 5.52 0.40 -1.99
CA GLY A 57 4.07 0.24 -2.13
C GLY A 57 3.29 1.52 -2.46
N ASP A 58 3.96 2.63 -2.78
CA ASP A 58 3.39 3.98 -2.84
C ASP A 58 2.55 4.27 -1.59
N THR A 59 3.19 4.18 -0.42
CA THR A 59 2.50 4.19 0.88
C THR A 59 2.49 5.58 1.50
N ILE A 60 1.35 5.99 2.03
CA ILE A 60 1.16 7.22 2.80
C ILE A 60 0.59 6.91 4.18
N GLY A 61 1.14 7.60 5.18
CA GLY A 61 0.67 7.60 6.57
C GLY A 61 0.10 8.97 6.95
N MET A 62 -1.08 8.97 7.57
CA MET A 62 -1.79 10.18 8.00
C MET A 62 -2.40 9.98 9.41
N CYS A 63 -2.74 11.10 10.06
CA CYS A 63 -3.39 11.13 11.36
C CYS A 63 -4.42 12.25 11.39
N ILE A 64 -5.69 11.92 11.69
CA ILE A 64 -6.76 12.89 11.95
C ILE A 64 -6.90 13.03 13.47
N PRO A 65 -6.54 14.19 14.08
CA PRO A 65 -6.59 14.36 15.53
C PRO A 65 -8.01 14.38 16.11
N SER A 66 -9.00 14.78 15.31
CA SER A 66 -10.41 14.80 15.69
C SER A 66 -11.26 14.64 14.43
N VAL A 67 -11.63 13.40 14.12
CA VAL A 67 -12.47 13.08 12.96
C VAL A 67 -13.87 13.66 13.11
N ASP A 68 -14.44 14.14 12.01
CA ASP A 68 -15.82 14.60 11.98
C ASP A 68 -16.79 13.45 12.32
N PRO A 69 -17.74 13.64 13.25
CA PRO A 69 -18.67 12.58 13.64
C PRO A 69 -19.52 12.03 12.49
N THR A 70 -19.89 12.87 11.51
CA THR A 70 -20.70 12.47 10.36
C THR A 70 -19.92 11.55 9.45
N LEU A 71 -18.64 11.84 9.21
CA LEU A 71 -17.74 10.94 8.49
C LEU A 71 -17.52 9.65 9.28
N LEU A 72 -17.27 9.76 10.58
CA LEU A 72 -17.04 8.60 11.45
C LEU A 72 -18.23 7.63 11.44
N ASP A 73 -19.46 8.13 11.31
CA ASP A 73 -20.67 7.33 11.16
C ASP A 73 -20.74 6.53 9.84
N GLN A 74 -20.02 6.97 8.81
CA GLN A 74 -19.97 6.29 7.51
C GLN A 74 -18.83 5.28 7.40
N LEU A 75 -17.83 5.33 8.29
CA LEU A 75 -16.71 4.38 8.27
C LEU A 75 -17.14 3.03 8.84
N HIS A 76 -16.72 1.94 8.20
CA HIS A 76 -17.03 0.56 8.61
C HIS A 76 -16.09 0.05 9.71
N ILE A 77 -16.00 0.78 10.81
CA ILE A 77 -15.05 0.51 11.90
C ILE A 77 -15.64 -0.39 12.99
N THR A 78 -14.79 -1.24 13.57
CA THR A 78 -15.14 -2.13 14.69
C THR A 78 -15.33 -1.40 16.01
N LYS A 79 -14.65 -0.27 16.21
CA LYS A 79 -14.73 0.55 17.42
C LYS A 79 -14.47 2.02 17.11
N ARG A 80 -15.24 2.90 17.77
CA ARG A 80 -15.18 4.34 17.57
C ARG A 80 -14.06 5.00 18.36
N TYR A 81 -13.29 5.82 17.67
CA TYR A 81 -12.27 6.73 18.21
C TYR A 81 -12.38 8.09 17.53
N SER A 82 -12.09 9.17 18.26
CA SER A 82 -12.03 10.51 17.69
C SER A 82 -10.68 10.78 17.00
N VAL A 83 -9.61 10.12 17.44
CA VAL A 83 -8.28 10.20 16.83
C VAL A 83 -8.09 8.98 15.94
N LEU A 84 -7.85 9.22 14.64
CA LEU A 84 -7.65 8.16 13.66
C LEU A 84 -6.25 8.23 13.04
N GLY A 85 -5.59 7.09 12.93
CA GLY A 85 -4.43 6.89 12.08
C GLY A 85 -4.82 6.15 10.81
N ILE A 86 -4.22 6.54 9.69
CA ILE A 86 -4.53 5.99 8.37
C ILE A 86 -3.21 5.58 7.72
N LEU A 87 -3.10 4.31 7.35
CA LEU A 87 -2.05 3.81 6.47
C LEU A 87 -2.69 3.34 5.17
N SER A 88 -2.29 3.91 4.04
CA SER A 88 -2.87 3.58 2.73
C SER A 88 -1.79 3.37 1.68
N ALA A 89 -1.98 2.36 0.82
CA ALA A 89 -0.98 1.97 -0.17
C ALA A 89 -1.60 1.40 -1.46
N ARG A 90 -0.86 1.56 -2.56
CA ARG A 90 -1.22 1.06 -3.90
C ARG A 90 -0.83 -0.41 -4.11
N SER A 91 0.34 -0.80 -3.61
CA SER A 91 0.88 -2.14 -3.79
C SER A 91 1.29 -2.74 -2.46
N GLY A 92 0.62 -3.82 -2.06
CA GLY A 92 0.85 -4.51 -0.80
C GLY A 92 -0.37 -4.42 0.11
N ALA A 93 -0.76 -5.58 0.62
CA ALA A 93 -1.65 -5.69 1.76
C ALA A 93 -0.92 -6.33 2.93
N GLY A 94 -0.51 -7.59 2.79
CA GLY A 94 0.14 -8.32 3.88
C GLY A 94 1.38 -7.62 4.45
N PRO A 95 2.29 -6.98 3.69
CA PRO A 95 3.43 -6.29 4.28
C PRO A 95 3.01 -5.10 5.17
N HIS A 96 1.97 -4.37 4.78
CA HIS A 96 1.41 -3.24 5.53
C HIS A 96 0.69 -3.70 6.78
N ILE A 97 -0.06 -4.80 6.70
CA ILE A 97 -0.74 -5.41 7.84
C ILE A 97 0.30 -5.89 8.86
N MET A 98 1.37 -6.57 8.41
CA MET A 98 2.45 -7.02 9.30
C MET A 98 3.21 -5.85 9.91
N ALA A 99 3.40 -4.75 9.17
CA ALA A 99 4.03 -3.54 9.70
C ALA A 99 3.13 -2.85 10.73
N MET A 100 1.82 -2.79 10.48
CA MET A 100 0.86 -2.29 11.45
C MET A 100 0.75 -3.19 12.69
N ASP A 101 0.91 -4.50 12.54
CA ASP A 101 0.93 -5.45 13.65
C ASP A 101 2.07 -5.15 14.63
N GLU A 102 3.23 -4.70 14.13
CA GLU A 102 4.33 -4.21 14.97
C GLU A 102 4.01 -2.84 15.58
N ALA A 103 3.36 -1.94 14.84
CA ALA A 103 2.98 -0.63 15.35
C ALA A 103 2.01 -0.68 16.54
N VAL A 104 0.99 -1.54 16.48
CA VAL A 104 0.03 -1.70 17.58
C VAL A 104 0.60 -2.48 18.76
N LYS A 105 1.71 -3.22 18.58
CA LYS A 105 2.49 -3.79 19.71
C LYS A 105 3.30 -2.70 20.44
N ALA A 106 3.70 -1.66 19.72
CA ALA A 106 4.59 -0.61 20.21
C ALA A 106 3.86 0.60 20.79
N THR A 107 2.53 0.66 20.67
CA THR A 107 1.69 1.82 21.04
C THR A 107 0.41 1.37 21.76
N ASN A 108 -0.42 2.31 22.22
CA ASN A 108 -1.73 2.00 22.80
C ASN A 108 -2.86 2.15 21.77
N THR A 109 -2.54 2.02 20.49
CA THR A 109 -3.50 2.11 19.39
C THR A 109 -4.13 0.75 19.09
N GLU A 110 -5.32 0.78 18.49
CA GLU A 110 -6.08 -0.41 18.12
C GLU A 110 -6.36 -0.37 16.62
N VAL A 111 -6.18 -1.49 15.92
CA VAL A 111 -6.67 -1.59 14.53
C VAL A 111 -8.17 -1.66 14.56
N ILE A 112 -8.84 -0.80 13.80
CA ILE A 112 -10.31 -0.70 13.80
C ILE A 112 -10.93 -1.07 12.46
N ASP A 113 -10.16 -1.03 11.37
CA ASP A 113 -10.60 -1.45 10.04
C ASP A 113 -9.41 -1.80 9.13
N ILE A 114 -9.61 -2.76 8.23
CA ILE A 114 -8.66 -3.17 7.18
C ILE A 114 -9.45 -3.49 5.91
N GLU A 115 -9.22 -2.71 4.86
CA GLU A 115 -9.78 -2.95 3.53
C GLU A 115 -8.68 -3.27 2.51
N LEU A 116 -8.97 -4.20 1.60
CA LEU A 116 -7.99 -4.76 0.65
C LEU A 116 -8.41 -4.49 -0.81
N PRO A 117 -8.18 -3.29 -1.36
CA PRO A 117 -8.54 -2.97 -2.73
C PRO A 117 -7.79 -3.86 -3.74
N ARG A 118 -8.43 -4.21 -4.85
CA ARG A 118 -7.75 -4.81 -6.00
C ARG A 118 -6.90 -3.76 -6.70
N ASP A 119 -5.58 -3.87 -6.62
CA ASP A 119 -4.68 -2.82 -7.13
C ASP A 119 -3.32 -3.38 -7.58
N THR A 120 -2.25 -3.20 -6.79
CA THR A 120 -0.86 -3.49 -7.18
C THR A 120 -0.46 -2.86 -8.51
N LYS A 121 -1.09 -1.73 -8.89
CA LYS A 121 -0.84 -0.97 -10.12
C LYS A 121 -0.94 -1.83 -11.39
N GLY A 122 -1.89 -2.76 -11.40
CA GLY A 122 -2.10 -3.70 -12.50
C GLY A 122 -1.46 -5.08 -12.30
N GLY A 123 -0.65 -5.24 -11.24
CA GLY A 123 -0.18 -6.55 -10.77
C GLY A 123 -1.33 -7.44 -10.28
N ALA A 124 -1.01 -8.60 -9.69
CA ALA A 124 -2.01 -9.62 -9.37
C ALA A 124 -2.67 -9.49 -7.99
N GLY A 125 -2.23 -8.58 -7.13
CA GLY A 125 -2.59 -8.56 -5.70
C GLY A 125 -3.43 -7.37 -5.24
N HIS A 126 -3.32 -7.05 -3.96
CA HIS A 126 -4.05 -5.97 -3.30
C HIS A 126 -3.20 -4.72 -3.02
N GLY A 127 -3.87 -3.58 -2.93
CA GLY A 127 -3.42 -2.46 -2.10
C GLY A 127 -3.95 -2.60 -0.67
N SER A 128 -3.91 -1.53 0.12
CA SER A 128 -4.46 -1.54 1.47
C SER A 128 -4.97 -0.18 1.94
N LEU A 129 -6.00 -0.23 2.77
CA LEU A 129 -6.42 0.84 3.67
C LEU A 129 -6.50 0.25 5.08
N ILE A 130 -5.71 0.77 6.00
CA ILE A 130 -5.69 0.34 7.39
C ILE A 130 -5.98 1.53 8.27
N LEU A 131 -7.03 1.41 9.09
CA LEU A 131 -7.42 2.42 10.07
C LEU A 131 -7.06 1.94 11.47
N ILE A 132 -6.39 2.81 12.23
CA ILE A 132 -6.15 2.62 13.66
C ILE A 132 -6.84 3.72 14.46
N GLY A 133 -7.30 3.39 15.65
CA GLY A 133 -7.89 4.32 16.59
C GLY A 133 -7.04 4.46 17.85
N GLY A 134 -7.07 5.65 18.45
CA GLY A 134 -6.43 5.93 19.73
C GLY A 134 -7.06 7.12 20.44
N TYR A 135 -6.47 7.49 21.59
CA TYR A 135 -6.93 8.63 22.40
C TYR A 135 -5.99 9.84 22.33
N ASP A 136 -4.77 9.66 21.84
CA ASP A 136 -3.74 10.69 21.72
C ASP A 136 -3.22 10.76 20.27
N PRO A 137 -3.34 11.90 19.58
CA PRO A 137 -2.75 12.10 18.25
C PRO A 137 -1.26 11.80 18.18
N SER A 138 -0.52 12.01 19.27
CA SER A 138 0.93 11.75 19.30
C SER A 138 1.23 10.25 19.24
N ASP A 139 0.50 9.44 20.01
CA ASP A 139 0.62 7.97 20.01
C ASP A 139 0.17 7.37 18.66
N VAL A 140 -0.91 7.90 18.08
CA VAL A 140 -1.38 7.51 16.74
C VAL A 140 -0.34 7.81 15.66
N ARG A 141 0.28 9.01 15.67
CA ARG A 141 1.38 9.33 14.74
C ARG A 141 2.60 8.43 14.95
N SER A 142 2.90 8.09 16.20
CA SER A 142 3.96 7.14 16.53
C SER A 142 3.70 5.78 15.89
N ALA A 143 2.48 5.24 16.02
CA ALA A 143 2.10 3.97 15.39
C ALA A 143 2.26 4.01 13.85
N ILE A 144 1.80 5.08 13.21
CA ILE A 144 1.97 5.25 11.75
C ILE A 144 3.45 5.28 11.35
N ASN A 145 4.32 5.98 12.10
CA ASN A 145 5.75 5.98 11.82
C ASN A 145 6.38 4.59 12.00
N VAL A 146 6.03 3.86 13.07
CA VAL A 146 6.52 2.49 13.28
C VAL A 146 6.12 1.57 12.13
N ALA A 147 4.89 1.70 11.62
CA ALA A 147 4.45 0.93 10.46
C ALA A 147 5.26 1.31 9.20
N LEU A 148 5.42 2.60 8.90
CA LEU A 148 6.22 3.07 7.75
C LEU A 148 7.68 2.60 7.81
N ASP A 149 8.27 2.55 9.00
CA ASP A 149 9.65 2.10 9.22
C ASP A 149 9.83 0.59 9.07
N ASN A 150 8.76 -0.19 9.26
CA ASN A 150 8.80 -1.65 9.12
C ASN A 150 8.58 -2.14 7.68
N LEU A 151 8.14 -1.29 6.74
CA LEU A 151 7.79 -1.73 5.38
C LEU A 151 8.97 -2.39 4.64
N SER A 152 10.18 -1.85 4.75
CA SER A 152 11.36 -2.47 4.11
C SER A 152 11.61 -3.89 4.62
N ARG A 153 11.35 -4.15 5.90
CA ARG A 153 11.45 -5.49 6.50
C ARG A 153 10.33 -6.40 6.00
N THR A 154 9.07 -5.95 6.04
CA THR A 154 7.91 -6.81 5.71
C THR A 154 7.75 -7.05 4.21
N PHE A 155 8.36 -6.23 3.35
CA PHE A 155 8.55 -6.50 1.92
C PHE A 155 9.74 -7.41 1.61
N GLY A 156 10.57 -7.77 2.61
CA GLY A 156 11.77 -8.59 2.42
C GLY A 156 11.52 -9.97 1.83
N ASP A 157 10.30 -10.49 1.96
CA ASP A 157 9.87 -11.78 1.43
C ASP A 157 8.70 -11.64 0.42
N VAL A 158 8.66 -10.50 -0.27
CA VAL A 158 7.84 -10.30 -1.48
C VAL A 158 8.75 -10.45 -2.70
N TYR A 159 8.43 -11.41 -3.57
CA TYR A 159 9.23 -11.74 -4.73
C TYR A 159 8.44 -11.49 -6.01
N ASN A 160 8.95 -10.62 -6.89
CA ASN A 160 8.27 -10.20 -8.11
C ASN A 160 8.93 -10.79 -9.36
N SER A 161 8.12 -11.07 -10.38
CA SER A 161 8.55 -11.28 -11.77
C SER A 161 7.51 -10.69 -12.72
N ALA A 162 7.82 -10.61 -14.02
CA ALA A 162 6.84 -10.14 -15.01
C ALA A 162 5.55 -11.00 -15.05
N ALA A 163 5.62 -12.27 -14.64
CA ALA A 163 4.50 -13.21 -14.70
C ALA A 163 3.63 -13.24 -13.43
N GLY A 164 4.09 -12.67 -12.32
CA GLY A 164 3.39 -12.72 -11.04
C GLY A 164 4.27 -12.37 -9.84
N HIS A 165 3.84 -12.78 -8.65
CA HIS A 165 4.56 -12.52 -7.42
C HIS A 165 4.35 -13.63 -6.38
N LEU A 166 5.22 -13.67 -5.39
CA LEU A 166 5.06 -14.45 -4.17
C LEU A 166 5.10 -13.49 -2.98
N GLU A 167 4.34 -13.80 -1.94
CA GLU A 167 4.40 -13.08 -0.68
C GLU A 167 4.43 -14.08 0.48
N LEU A 168 5.40 -13.90 1.38
CA LEU A 168 5.52 -14.70 2.58
C LEU A 168 5.61 -13.77 3.78
N GLN A 169 4.84 -14.06 4.83
CA GLN A 169 4.93 -13.33 6.10
C GLN A 169 5.05 -14.28 7.26
N PHE A 170 5.72 -13.83 8.31
CA PHE A 170 5.88 -14.58 9.54
C PHE A 170 5.94 -13.64 10.75
N THR A 171 5.25 -14.01 11.82
CA THR A 171 5.49 -13.47 13.16
C THR A 171 5.41 -14.58 14.19
N ALA A 172 6.27 -14.50 15.22
CA ALA A 172 6.18 -15.42 16.35
C ALA A 172 5.02 -15.09 17.28
N ARG A 173 4.47 -13.86 17.19
CA ARG A 173 3.40 -13.37 18.04
C ARG A 173 2.56 -12.35 17.29
N ALA A 174 1.45 -12.80 16.70
CA ALA A 174 0.45 -11.95 16.06
C ALA A 174 -0.24 -11.03 17.07
N SER A 175 -0.64 -9.84 16.61
CA SER A 175 -1.44 -8.85 17.35
C SER A 175 -2.72 -8.53 16.58
N GLY A 176 -3.37 -7.41 16.94
CA GLY A 176 -4.67 -7.01 16.43
C GLY A 176 -4.76 -6.84 14.91
N ALA A 177 -3.67 -6.47 14.23
CA ALA A 177 -3.71 -6.28 12.77
C ALA A 177 -3.81 -7.63 12.04
N CYS A 178 -2.97 -8.59 12.40
CA CYS A 178 -3.04 -9.95 11.86
C CYS A 178 -4.35 -10.65 12.26
N HIS A 179 -4.84 -10.39 13.48
CA HIS A 179 -6.12 -10.93 13.95
C HIS A 179 -7.28 -10.43 13.09
N MET A 180 -7.40 -9.10 12.91
CA MET A 180 -8.47 -8.49 12.14
C MET A 180 -8.46 -8.92 10.68
N ALA A 181 -7.29 -8.90 10.03
CA ALA A 181 -7.20 -9.22 8.61
C ALA A 181 -7.40 -10.70 8.30
N PHE A 182 -6.83 -11.59 9.13
CA PHE A 182 -6.60 -12.98 8.76
C PHE A 182 -7.11 -13.99 9.78
N GLY A 183 -7.73 -13.54 10.87
CA GLY A 183 -8.18 -14.41 11.96
C GLY A 183 -7.02 -15.05 12.73
N ALA A 184 -5.82 -14.48 12.67
CA ALA A 184 -4.67 -14.99 13.41
C ALA A 184 -4.96 -14.94 14.92
N PRO A 185 -4.71 -16.03 15.69
CA PRO A 185 -4.87 -15.98 17.13
C PRO A 185 -3.84 -15.04 17.76
N GLU A 186 -4.31 -14.00 18.44
CA GLU A 186 -3.42 -13.06 19.13
C GLU A 186 -2.50 -13.77 20.12
N GLY A 187 -1.25 -13.32 20.19
CA GLY A 187 -0.25 -13.93 21.05
C GLY A 187 0.35 -15.25 20.53
N LYS A 188 -0.09 -15.76 19.37
CA LYS A 188 0.43 -16.99 18.74
C LYS A 188 1.24 -16.68 17.49
N ALA A 189 2.00 -17.66 17.02
CA ALA A 189 2.71 -17.52 15.76
C ALA A 189 1.72 -17.51 14.59
N TYR A 190 2.07 -16.77 13.55
CA TYR A 190 1.29 -16.63 12.33
C TYR A 190 2.21 -16.69 11.11
N GLY A 191 1.72 -17.32 10.03
CA GLY A 191 2.38 -17.37 8.74
C GLY A 191 1.40 -17.10 7.60
N LEU A 192 1.84 -16.30 6.62
CA LEU A 192 1.18 -16.11 5.33
C LEU A 192 2.03 -16.75 4.24
N ILE A 193 1.38 -17.48 3.33
CA ILE A 193 2.03 -18.08 2.17
C ILE A 193 1.14 -17.81 0.97
N CYS A 194 1.57 -16.90 0.10
CA CYS A 194 0.83 -16.39 -1.03
C CYS A 194 1.62 -16.58 -2.33
N GLY A 195 0.93 -16.98 -3.39
CA GLY A 195 1.48 -17.02 -4.74
C GLY A 195 0.49 -16.55 -5.80
N ALA A 196 1.01 -15.80 -6.78
CA ALA A 196 0.32 -15.34 -7.98
C ALA A 196 1.12 -15.74 -9.24
N PRO A 197 0.47 -16.29 -10.29
CA PRO A 197 -0.95 -16.61 -10.38
C PRO A 197 -1.38 -17.68 -9.36
N SER A 198 -2.66 -17.63 -8.96
CA SER A 198 -3.21 -18.32 -7.78
C SER A 198 -2.93 -19.82 -7.68
N GLY A 199 -2.80 -20.51 -8.81
CA GLY A 199 -2.43 -21.94 -8.84
C GLY A 199 -1.06 -22.24 -8.21
N ILE A 200 -0.10 -21.30 -8.28
CA ILE A 200 1.18 -21.41 -7.58
C ILE A 200 0.93 -21.41 -6.07
N GLY A 201 0.08 -20.49 -5.58
CA GLY A 201 -0.32 -20.41 -4.18
C GLY A 201 -0.95 -21.68 -3.63
N VAL A 202 -1.74 -22.41 -4.45
CA VAL A 202 -2.30 -23.72 -4.08
C VAL A 202 -1.20 -24.75 -3.80
N VAL A 203 -0.19 -24.84 -4.68
CA VAL A 203 0.92 -25.80 -4.50
C VAL A 203 1.84 -25.41 -3.34
N MET A 204 2.05 -24.10 -3.14
CA MET A 204 2.78 -23.59 -1.99
C MET A 204 2.08 -23.96 -0.68
N ALA A 205 0.76 -23.80 -0.61
CA ALA A 205 -0.04 -24.15 0.55
C ALA A 205 0.02 -25.65 0.87
N ASP A 206 -0.19 -26.51 -0.12
CA ASP A 206 -0.10 -27.98 0.04
C ASP A 206 1.28 -28.40 0.57
N THR A 207 2.35 -27.84 0.00
CA THR A 207 3.73 -28.12 0.44
C THR A 207 3.97 -27.67 1.87
N ALA A 208 3.55 -26.46 2.22
CA ALA A 208 3.74 -25.90 3.56
C ALA A 208 3.03 -26.74 4.63
N ILE A 209 1.77 -27.12 4.39
CA ILE A 209 0.97 -27.91 5.33
C ILE A 209 1.55 -29.32 5.52
N LYS A 210 2.12 -29.92 4.47
CA LYS A 210 2.80 -31.22 4.56
C LYS A 210 4.16 -31.16 5.27
N THR A 211 4.78 -29.98 5.35
CA THR A 211 6.14 -29.82 5.89
C THR A 211 6.19 -29.88 7.41
N ALA A 212 5.19 -29.33 8.10
CA ALA A 212 5.19 -29.26 9.56
C ALA A 212 3.76 -29.31 10.12
N GLY A 213 3.62 -29.75 11.37
CA GLY A 213 2.34 -29.74 12.09
C GLY A 213 1.87 -28.32 12.39
N VAL A 214 1.13 -27.73 11.46
CA VAL A 214 0.56 -26.37 11.57
C VAL A 214 -0.97 -26.41 11.55
N ASN A 215 -1.59 -25.40 12.14
CA ASN A 215 -3.03 -25.20 12.08
C ASN A 215 -3.35 -24.29 10.90
N VAL A 216 -4.18 -24.76 9.97
CA VAL A 216 -4.69 -23.94 8.87
C VAL A 216 -5.83 -23.08 9.38
N LEU A 217 -5.70 -21.77 9.25
CA LEU A 217 -6.73 -20.80 9.62
C LEU A 217 -7.74 -20.64 8.48
N SER A 218 -7.24 -20.41 7.27
CA SER A 218 -8.05 -20.23 6.06
C SER A 218 -7.19 -20.37 4.80
N PHE A 219 -7.88 -20.54 3.66
CA PHE A 219 -7.28 -20.40 2.33
C PHE A 219 -8.13 -19.42 1.51
N ALA A 220 -7.53 -18.34 1.04
CA ALA A 220 -8.16 -17.35 0.17
C ALA A 220 -7.74 -17.60 -1.29
N SER A 221 -8.66 -17.33 -2.20
CA SER A 221 -8.53 -17.57 -3.65
C SER A 221 -9.32 -16.51 -4.45
N PRO A 222 -9.18 -16.42 -5.78
CA PRO A 222 -9.75 -15.32 -6.56
C PRO A 222 -11.26 -15.08 -6.37
N ALA A 223 -12.05 -16.11 -6.11
CA ALA A 223 -13.50 -15.98 -5.91
C ALA A 223 -13.93 -16.05 -4.44
N HIS A 224 -12.98 -16.26 -3.50
CA HIS A 224 -13.29 -16.51 -2.09
C HIS A 224 -12.24 -15.87 -1.18
N GLY A 225 -12.64 -14.84 -0.43
CA GLY A 225 -11.77 -14.21 0.57
C GLY A 225 -10.74 -13.22 0.00
N THR A 226 -10.83 -12.87 -1.28
CA THR A 226 -10.03 -11.80 -1.89
C THR A 226 -10.93 -10.85 -2.66
N SER A 227 -10.43 -9.63 -2.91
CA SER A 227 -11.04 -8.68 -3.86
C SER A 227 -10.73 -9.07 -5.30
N PHE A 228 -11.06 -10.29 -5.71
CA PHE A 228 -10.78 -10.82 -7.06
C PHE A 228 -9.30 -10.67 -7.48
N SER A 229 -8.37 -10.83 -6.52
CA SER A 229 -6.95 -10.92 -6.83
C SER A 229 -6.63 -12.26 -7.48
N ASN A 230 -5.51 -12.35 -8.20
CA ASN A 230 -5.05 -13.62 -8.78
C ASN A 230 -4.05 -14.32 -7.84
N GLU A 231 -4.39 -14.38 -6.56
CA GLU A 231 -3.57 -14.99 -5.52
C GLU A 231 -4.26 -16.22 -4.92
N GLY A 232 -3.45 -17.21 -4.58
CA GLY A 232 -3.82 -18.30 -3.68
C GLY A 232 -3.03 -18.12 -2.40
N MET A 233 -3.72 -18.03 -1.26
CA MET A 233 -3.10 -17.63 0.00
C MET A 233 -3.54 -18.54 1.13
N VAL A 234 -2.59 -19.19 1.81
CA VAL A 234 -2.88 -19.90 3.05
C VAL A 234 -2.41 -19.10 4.25
N HIS A 235 -3.28 -19.05 5.27
CA HIS A 235 -3.02 -18.47 6.57
C HIS A 235 -2.86 -19.60 7.57
N ILE A 236 -1.75 -19.62 8.31
CA ILE A 236 -1.43 -20.68 9.26
C ILE A 236 -1.03 -20.14 10.63
N SER A 237 -1.25 -20.94 11.67
CA SER A 237 -0.78 -20.72 13.03
C SER A 237 -0.24 -22.03 13.63
N GLY A 238 0.31 -21.98 14.84
CA GLY A 238 0.87 -23.14 15.53
C GLY A 238 2.15 -22.79 16.29
N ASP A 239 3.01 -23.79 16.48
CA ASP A 239 4.32 -23.58 17.08
C ASP A 239 5.20 -22.72 16.16
N SER A 240 5.87 -21.72 16.73
CA SER A 240 6.65 -20.72 15.97
C SER A 240 7.69 -21.35 15.04
N GLY A 241 8.35 -22.43 15.48
CA GLY A 241 9.30 -23.18 14.65
C GLY A 241 8.61 -23.90 13.48
N ALA A 242 7.48 -24.56 13.72
CA ALA A 242 6.72 -25.27 12.69
C ALA A 242 6.14 -24.32 11.64
N VAL A 243 5.55 -23.20 12.08
CA VAL A 243 5.01 -22.16 11.18
C VAL A 243 6.13 -21.61 10.28
N ARG A 244 7.28 -21.27 10.85
CA ARG A 244 8.43 -20.78 10.08
C ARG A 244 8.92 -21.80 9.04
N GLN A 245 9.05 -23.07 9.43
CA GLN A 245 9.43 -24.14 8.51
C GLN A 245 8.44 -24.30 7.35
N ALA A 246 7.14 -24.27 7.65
CA ALA A 246 6.09 -24.33 6.64
C ALA A 246 6.17 -23.15 5.66
N VAL A 247 6.35 -21.92 6.16
CA VAL A 247 6.53 -20.72 5.32
C VAL A 247 7.76 -20.83 4.42
N MET A 248 8.90 -21.28 4.96
CA MET A 248 10.13 -21.44 4.18
C MET A 248 9.99 -22.51 3.09
N ALA A 249 9.29 -23.61 3.36
CA ALA A 249 9.04 -24.65 2.35
C ALA A 249 8.09 -24.15 1.24
N GLY A 250 7.03 -23.42 1.62
CA GLY A 250 6.15 -22.74 0.68
C GLY A 250 6.91 -21.76 -0.22
N ARG A 251 7.82 -20.96 0.35
CA ARG A 251 8.72 -20.05 -0.39
C ARG A 251 9.56 -20.81 -1.41
N GLU A 252 10.22 -21.88 -1.00
CA GLU A 252 11.14 -22.62 -1.87
C GLU A 252 10.42 -23.20 -3.10
N VAL A 253 9.26 -23.83 -2.92
CA VAL A 253 8.49 -24.38 -4.04
C VAL A 253 7.90 -23.26 -4.91
N GLY A 254 7.41 -22.17 -4.30
CA GLY A 254 6.87 -21.02 -5.01
C GLY A 254 7.90 -20.38 -5.93
N LEU A 255 9.12 -20.15 -5.44
CA LEU A 255 10.22 -19.59 -6.23
C LEU A 255 10.56 -20.47 -7.44
N LYS A 256 10.61 -21.80 -7.25
CA LYS A 256 10.86 -22.76 -8.34
C LYS A 256 9.75 -22.73 -9.39
N LEU A 257 8.49 -22.67 -8.96
CA LEU A 257 7.32 -22.66 -9.85
C LEU A 257 7.21 -21.35 -10.63
N LEU A 258 7.29 -20.20 -9.96
CA LEU A 258 7.17 -18.91 -10.62
C LEU A 258 8.33 -18.68 -11.61
N ALA A 259 9.52 -19.18 -11.31
CA ALA A 259 10.66 -19.16 -12.24
C ALA A 259 10.42 -19.94 -13.54
N GLN A 260 9.51 -20.93 -13.57
CA GLN A 260 9.17 -21.64 -14.81
C GLN A 260 8.43 -20.75 -15.82
N LEU A 261 7.90 -19.60 -15.38
CA LEU A 261 7.20 -18.65 -16.24
C LEU A 261 8.14 -17.65 -16.94
N GLY A 262 9.46 -17.80 -16.79
CA GLY A 262 10.45 -17.18 -17.66
C GLY A 262 11.49 -16.29 -16.97
N GLU A 263 11.24 -15.83 -15.74
CA GLU A 263 12.15 -14.97 -15.00
C GLU A 263 12.28 -15.43 -13.55
N LYS A 264 13.51 -15.34 -13.00
CA LYS A 264 13.75 -15.61 -11.60
C LYS A 264 13.07 -14.52 -10.74
N PRO A 265 12.18 -14.88 -9.81
CA PRO A 265 11.57 -13.89 -8.93
C PRO A 265 12.60 -13.22 -8.02
N VAL A 266 12.48 -11.91 -7.82
CA VAL A 266 13.41 -11.08 -7.03
C VAL A 266 12.68 -10.30 -5.95
N ASN A 267 13.33 -10.16 -4.79
CA ASN A 267 12.91 -9.29 -3.71
C ASN A 267 13.82 -8.05 -3.66
N ASP A 268 13.23 -6.88 -3.44
CA ASP A 268 13.98 -5.60 -3.39
C ASP A 268 14.63 -5.35 -2.03
N PHE A 269 14.18 -6.07 -0.99
CA PHE A 269 14.67 -5.96 0.37
C PHE A 269 15.16 -7.31 0.90
N PRO A 270 16.13 -7.35 1.83
CA PRO A 270 16.62 -8.59 2.40
C PRO A 270 15.50 -9.38 3.09
N SER A 271 15.44 -10.68 2.80
CA SER A 271 14.54 -11.61 3.49
C SER A 271 14.73 -11.58 5.01
N TYR A 272 13.61 -11.52 5.73
CA TYR A 272 13.58 -11.52 7.19
C TYR A 272 13.17 -12.89 7.76
N ILE A 273 12.69 -13.81 6.91
CA ILE A 273 12.27 -15.16 7.30
C ILE A 273 13.43 -16.13 7.01
N LYS A 274 14.16 -16.50 8.06
CA LYS A 274 15.35 -17.35 8.02
C LYS A 274 15.19 -18.59 8.88
#